data_AF-A0A067DGC9-F1
#
_entry.id   AF-A0A067DGC9-F1
#
_cell.length_a   1.000
_cell.length_b   1.000
_cell.length_c   1.000
_cell.angle_alpha   90.00
_cell.angle_beta   90.00
_cell.angle_gamma   90.00
#
_symmetry.space_group_name_H-M   'P 1'
#
loop_
_entity.id
_entity.type
_entity.pdbx_description
1 polymer ?
#
loop_
_entity_poly.entity_id
_entity_poly.type
_entity_poly.pdbx_seq_one_letter_code
_entity_poly.pdbx_strand_id
1 'polypeptide(L)'
;MILKLNKLKLPLKWEHVAKIAGKGVAPGRLHVARAMVEAGHVENLKQAFARYLYDGGPAYSTGSEPLAEVAVQLIHRTGGLAVLAHPWALKNPAAIIRKLKDVGLHGLEVYRSDGKLVAYTDLADTYGLLKLGGSDYHGRGGHGESELGSVKLPVLVLNDFLKVARPIWCGAIKEILESYADEPSDSNLSHITRYGRGKMLKRNYPLNCGKGLVDECLSLWLTNEERQSAEFEAIKLKLSHVSINQG
;
A
#
# COMPACT_ATOMS: atom_id res chain seq x y z
N MET A 1 12.48 -6.91 -20.80
CA MET A 1 13.85 -6.81 -20.22
C MET A 1 14.71 -8.04 -20.55
N ILE A 2 14.32 -9.25 -20.14
CA ILE A 2 15.10 -10.49 -20.40
C ILE A 2 15.48 -10.66 -21.88
N LEU A 3 14.52 -10.52 -22.80
CA LEU A 3 14.79 -10.61 -24.24
C LEU A 3 15.85 -9.58 -24.71
N LYS A 4 15.87 -8.38 -24.12
CA LYS A 4 16.86 -7.35 -24.44
C LYS A 4 18.25 -7.75 -23.92
N LEU A 5 18.34 -8.26 -22.69
CA LEU A 5 19.59 -8.77 -22.12
C LEU A 5 20.15 -9.95 -22.94
N ASN A 6 19.29 -10.88 -23.37
CA ASN A 6 19.71 -12.00 -24.20
C ASN A 6 20.31 -11.53 -25.54
N LYS A 7 19.72 -10.51 -26.17
CA LYS A 7 20.28 -9.88 -27.39
C LYS A 7 21.63 -9.20 -27.14
N LEU A 8 21.86 -8.70 -25.92
CA LEU A 8 23.14 -8.13 -25.49
C LEU A 8 24.17 -9.19 -25.09
N LYS A 9 23.91 -10.48 -25.38
CA LYS A 9 24.76 -11.62 -24.99
C LYS A 9 24.91 -11.79 -23.48
N LEU A 10 23.91 -11.35 -22.70
CA LEU A 10 23.78 -11.55 -21.26
C LEU A 10 22.57 -12.45 -20.98
N PRO A 11 22.66 -13.76 -21.29
CA PRO A 11 21.50 -14.64 -21.24
C PRO A 11 20.97 -14.78 -19.82
N LEU A 12 19.65 -14.56 -19.67
CA LEU A 12 18.87 -14.85 -18.48
C LEU A 12 17.63 -15.67 -18.84
N LYS A 13 17.20 -16.51 -17.90
CA LYS A 13 15.99 -17.34 -18.00
C LYS A 13 14.86 -16.72 -17.15
N TRP A 14 13.63 -16.77 -17.66
CA TRP A 14 12.46 -16.26 -16.94
C TRP A 14 12.26 -16.98 -15.61
N GLU A 15 12.44 -18.29 -15.61
CA GLU A 15 12.24 -19.17 -14.45
C GLU A 15 13.16 -18.76 -13.30
N HIS A 16 14.38 -18.31 -13.62
CA HIS A 16 15.33 -17.85 -12.62
C HIS A 16 14.90 -16.52 -12.00
N VAL A 17 14.47 -15.55 -12.82
CA VAL A 17 13.94 -14.26 -12.33
C VAL A 17 12.68 -14.47 -11.50
N ALA A 18 11.77 -15.35 -11.94
CA ALA A 18 10.55 -15.69 -11.21
C ALA A 18 10.86 -16.40 -9.88
N LYS A 19 11.86 -17.28 -9.84
CA LYS A 19 12.33 -17.92 -8.61
C LYS A 19 12.85 -16.89 -7.61
N ILE A 20 13.64 -15.91 -8.06
CA ILE A 20 14.17 -14.83 -7.22
C ILE A 20 13.04 -13.93 -6.69
N ALA A 21 12.03 -13.64 -7.53
CA ALA A 21 10.86 -12.87 -7.08
C ALA A 21 10.06 -13.62 -6.02
N GLY A 22 9.92 -14.94 -6.16
CA GLY A 22 9.15 -15.78 -5.26
C GLY A 22 7.68 -15.89 -5.68
N LYS A 23 6.98 -16.87 -5.08
CA LYS A 23 5.59 -17.18 -5.43
C LYS A 23 4.66 -16.04 -4.98
N GLY A 24 3.82 -15.57 -5.91
CA GLY A 24 2.84 -14.51 -5.63
C GLY A 24 3.42 -13.09 -5.65
N VAL A 25 4.69 -12.92 -6.03
CA VAL A 25 5.35 -11.61 -6.13
C VAL A 25 5.44 -11.19 -7.58
N ALA A 26 5.10 -9.93 -7.88
CA ALA A 26 5.25 -9.36 -9.21
C ALA A 26 6.76 -9.16 -9.53
N PRO A 27 7.31 -9.80 -10.57
CA PRO A 27 8.71 -9.62 -10.95
C PRO A 27 8.97 -8.19 -11.43
N GLY A 28 10.18 -7.68 -11.18
CA GLY A 28 10.52 -6.28 -11.42
C GLY A 28 12.01 -6.11 -11.70
N ARG A 29 12.44 -4.88 -11.98
CA ARG A 29 13.85 -4.56 -12.33
C ARG A 29 14.84 -5.06 -11.28
N LEU A 30 14.49 -4.99 -9.99
CA LEU A 30 15.34 -5.49 -8.91
C LEU A 30 15.57 -7.01 -9.00
N HIS A 31 14.52 -7.78 -9.32
CA HIS A 31 14.62 -9.23 -9.50
C HIS A 31 15.48 -9.59 -10.71
N VAL A 32 15.37 -8.82 -11.80
CA VAL A 32 16.26 -8.95 -12.97
C VAL A 32 17.70 -8.60 -12.60
N ALA A 33 17.94 -7.53 -11.85
CA ALA A 33 19.27 -7.13 -11.40
C ALA A 33 19.93 -8.21 -10.53
N ARG A 34 19.19 -8.79 -9.58
CA ARG A 34 19.66 -9.94 -8.77
C ARG A 34 20.01 -11.14 -9.64
N ALA A 35 19.17 -11.48 -10.61
CA ALA A 35 19.46 -12.55 -11.58
C ALA A 35 20.73 -12.28 -12.41
N MET A 36 21.00 -11.02 -12.77
CA MET A 36 22.25 -10.65 -13.44
C MET A 36 23.47 -10.85 -12.55
N VAL A 37 23.36 -10.53 -11.25
CA VAL A 37 24.45 -10.75 -10.27
C VAL A 37 24.68 -12.24 -10.07
N GLU A 38 23.63 -13.03 -9.82
CA GLU A 38 23.72 -14.49 -9.62
C GLU A 38 24.27 -15.21 -10.86
N ALA A 39 23.97 -14.72 -12.06
CA ALA A 39 24.50 -15.24 -13.31
C ALA A 39 25.93 -14.75 -13.66
N GLY A 40 26.54 -13.90 -12.82
CA GLY A 40 27.89 -13.37 -13.04
C GLY A 40 28.02 -12.32 -14.14
N HIS A 41 26.91 -11.76 -14.63
CA HIS A 41 26.91 -10.73 -15.68
C HIS A 41 27.31 -9.35 -15.19
N VAL A 42 27.17 -9.12 -13.88
CA VAL A 42 27.49 -7.88 -13.17
C VAL A 42 27.93 -8.19 -11.74
N GLU A 43 28.80 -7.36 -11.18
CA GLU A 43 29.37 -7.54 -9.83
C GLU A 43 28.37 -7.23 -8.72
N ASN A 44 27.44 -6.30 -8.97
CA ASN A 44 26.48 -5.83 -7.97
C ASN A 44 25.25 -5.16 -8.62
N LEU A 45 24.23 -4.92 -7.79
CA LEU A 45 22.97 -4.28 -8.22
C LEU A 45 23.21 -2.88 -8.81
N LYS A 46 24.13 -2.10 -8.23
CA LYS A 46 24.45 -0.74 -8.71
C LYS A 46 24.95 -0.80 -10.15
N GLN A 47 25.83 -1.74 -10.48
CA GLN A 47 26.32 -1.93 -11.84
C GLN A 47 25.19 -2.38 -12.79
N ALA A 48 24.29 -3.26 -12.37
CA ALA A 48 23.13 -3.69 -13.16
C ALA A 48 22.25 -2.50 -13.57
N PHE A 49 21.90 -1.65 -12.61
CA PHE A 49 21.10 -0.44 -12.86
C PHE A 49 21.86 0.58 -13.70
N ALA A 50 23.11 0.90 -13.36
CA ALA A 50 23.89 1.92 -14.06
C ALA A 50 24.17 1.58 -15.52
N ARG A 51 24.39 0.30 -15.85
CA ARG A 51 24.76 -0.11 -17.23
C ARG A 51 23.57 -0.52 -18.09
N TYR A 52 22.56 -1.17 -17.51
CA TYR A 52 21.55 -1.88 -18.29
C TYR A 52 20.10 -1.50 -17.97
N LEU A 53 19.76 -1.31 -16.69
CA LEU A 53 18.37 -1.28 -16.22
C LEU A 53 17.85 0.11 -15.82
N TYR A 54 18.65 1.17 -15.94
CA TYR A 54 18.21 2.55 -15.73
C TYR A 54 17.12 2.96 -16.74
N ASP A 55 16.38 4.02 -16.44
CA ASP A 55 15.30 4.50 -17.31
C ASP A 55 15.85 4.91 -18.69
N GLY A 56 15.38 4.24 -19.74
CA GLY A 56 15.90 4.40 -21.11
C GLY A 56 17.14 3.58 -21.43
N GLY A 57 17.65 2.78 -20.49
CA GLY A 57 18.84 1.96 -20.68
C GLY A 57 18.68 0.78 -21.65
N PRO A 58 19.79 0.11 -22.02
CA PRO A 58 19.81 -0.93 -23.06
C PRO A 58 18.83 -2.09 -22.83
N ALA A 59 18.63 -2.48 -21.57
CA ALA A 59 17.72 -3.56 -21.19
C ALA A 59 16.39 -3.06 -20.61
N TYR A 60 16.22 -1.74 -20.45
CA TYR A 60 15.01 -1.13 -19.92
C TYR A 60 13.81 -1.44 -20.82
N SER A 61 12.65 -1.66 -20.21
CA SER A 61 11.39 -1.85 -20.91
C SER A 61 10.34 -1.09 -20.13
N THR A 62 9.66 -0.16 -20.80
CA THR A 62 8.51 0.54 -20.21
C THR A 62 7.43 -0.47 -19.89
N GLY A 63 6.84 -0.37 -18.69
CA GLY A 63 5.67 -1.13 -18.31
C GLY A 63 4.39 -0.52 -18.89
N SER A 64 3.26 -1.09 -18.50
CA SER A 64 1.93 -0.56 -18.77
C SER A 64 1.34 0.01 -17.47
N GLU A 65 2.12 0.82 -16.75
CA GLU A 65 1.68 1.41 -15.50
C GLU A 65 0.51 2.38 -15.75
N PRO A 66 -0.50 2.41 -14.88
CA PRO A 66 -1.56 3.39 -14.97
C PRO A 66 -0.99 4.80 -14.76
N LEU A 67 -1.69 5.80 -15.29
CA LEU A 67 -1.42 7.19 -14.97
C LEU A 67 -1.50 7.40 -13.45
N ALA A 68 -0.60 8.22 -12.90
CA ALA A 68 -0.50 8.43 -11.46
C ALA A 68 -1.81 8.97 -10.86
N GLU A 69 -2.56 9.77 -11.62
CA GLU A 69 -3.87 10.28 -11.25
C GLU A 69 -4.91 9.17 -11.10
N VAL A 70 -4.89 8.20 -12.02
CA VAL A 70 -5.76 7.02 -11.97
C VAL A 70 -5.43 6.17 -10.74
N ALA A 71 -4.14 6.03 -10.40
CA ALA A 71 -3.72 5.34 -9.20
C ALA A 71 -4.21 6.04 -7.92
N VAL A 72 -4.11 7.38 -7.84
CA VAL A 72 -4.65 8.17 -6.70
C VAL A 72 -6.16 7.96 -6.56
N GLN A 73 -6.90 8.06 -7.67
CA GLN A 73 -8.35 7.86 -7.66
C GLN A 73 -8.73 6.43 -7.26
N LEU A 74 -7.97 5.42 -7.73
CA LEU A 74 -8.18 4.03 -7.35
C LEU A 74 -8.01 3.83 -5.84
N ILE A 75 -6.92 4.36 -5.27
CA ILE A 75 -6.68 4.30 -3.82
C ILE A 75 -7.85 4.91 -3.06
N HIS A 76 -8.30 6.10 -3.48
CA HIS A 76 -9.42 6.79 -2.84
C HIS A 76 -10.72 5.96 -2.88
N ARG A 77 -11.08 5.40 -4.04
CA ARG A 77 -12.26 4.53 -4.21
C ARG A 77 -12.23 3.26 -3.37
N THR A 78 -11.06 2.86 -2.90
CA THR A 78 -10.90 1.66 -2.03
C THR A 78 -10.84 2.01 -0.55
N GLY A 79 -11.15 3.25 -0.15
CA GLY A 79 -11.05 3.69 1.24
C GLY A 79 -9.61 3.89 1.72
N GLY A 80 -8.66 4.07 0.79
CA GLY A 80 -7.25 4.27 1.08
C GLY A 80 -6.82 5.73 1.07
N LEU A 81 -5.65 6.00 1.66
CA LEU A 81 -4.97 7.30 1.56
C LEU A 81 -3.88 7.23 0.50
N ALA A 82 -3.95 8.12 -0.48
CA ALA A 82 -2.92 8.24 -1.50
C ALA A 82 -1.77 9.13 -1.01
N VAL A 83 -0.56 8.57 -0.96
CA VAL A 83 0.66 9.26 -0.51
C VAL A 83 1.74 9.12 -1.57
N LEU A 84 2.39 10.23 -1.94
CA LEU A 84 3.48 10.22 -2.90
C LEU A 84 4.78 9.79 -2.21
N ALA A 85 5.25 8.59 -2.53
CA ALA A 85 6.52 8.05 -2.04
C ALA A 85 7.73 8.76 -2.67
N HIS A 86 8.78 8.92 -1.86
CA HIS A 86 10.12 9.42 -2.23
C HIS A 86 10.15 10.45 -3.38
N PRO A 87 9.47 11.62 -3.24
CA PRO A 87 9.30 12.57 -4.33
C PRO A 87 10.61 13.18 -4.86
N TRP A 88 11.72 13.05 -4.13
CA TRP A 88 13.07 13.41 -4.56
C TRP A 88 13.63 12.56 -5.70
N ALA A 89 13.02 11.42 -6.01
CA ALA A 89 13.37 10.64 -7.20
C ALA A 89 12.77 11.23 -8.50
N LEU A 90 11.87 12.20 -8.41
CA LEU A 90 11.18 12.79 -9.56
C LEU A 90 11.98 13.94 -10.17
N LYS A 91 11.89 14.08 -11.51
CA LYS A 91 12.51 15.21 -12.23
C LYS A 91 11.83 16.56 -11.96
N ASN A 92 10.50 16.57 -11.82
CA ASN A 92 9.72 17.79 -11.57
C ASN A 92 8.67 17.55 -10.47
N PRO A 93 9.10 17.37 -9.21
CA PRO A 93 8.21 16.98 -8.13
C PRO A 93 7.11 18.02 -7.86
N ALA A 94 7.42 19.31 -7.92
CA ALA A 94 6.44 20.37 -7.61
C ALA A 94 5.23 20.34 -8.57
N ALA A 95 5.47 20.21 -9.89
CA ALA A 95 4.40 20.12 -10.86
C ALA A 95 3.57 18.84 -10.71
N ILE A 96 4.23 17.71 -10.40
CA ILE A 96 3.56 16.43 -10.17
C ILE A 96 2.71 16.48 -8.90
N ILE A 97 3.25 17.00 -7.80
CA ILE A 97 2.52 17.14 -6.53
C ILE A 97 1.27 17.99 -6.71
N ARG A 98 1.37 19.13 -7.42
CA ARG A 98 0.22 19.98 -7.73
C ARG A 98 -0.84 19.21 -8.50
N LYS A 99 -0.45 18.52 -9.59
CA LYS A 99 -1.38 17.75 -10.42
C LYS A 99 -2.04 16.60 -9.65
N LEU A 100 -1.30 15.92 -8.77
CA LEU A 100 -1.84 14.84 -7.95
C LEU A 100 -2.73 15.37 -6.82
N LYS A 101 -2.44 16.56 -6.27
CA LYS A 101 -3.31 17.23 -5.31
C LYS A 101 -4.69 17.48 -5.91
N ASP A 102 -4.76 17.95 -7.16
CA ASP A 102 -6.01 18.23 -7.88
C ASP A 102 -6.92 16.99 -8.02
N VAL A 103 -6.37 15.77 -7.88
CA VAL A 103 -7.12 14.50 -7.98
C VAL A 103 -7.20 13.73 -6.66
N GLY A 104 -6.87 14.35 -5.53
CA GLY A 104 -7.07 13.77 -4.20
C GLY A 104 -5.83 13.15 -3.54
N LEU A 105 -4.62 13.63 -3.86
CA LEU A 105 -3.44 13.28 -3.07
C LEU A 105 -3.60 13.75 -1.61
N HIS A 106 -3.34 12.86 -0.64
CA HIS A 106 -3.49 13.14 0.78
C HIS A 106 -2.17 13.53 1.44
N GLY A 107 -1.03 13.01 0.94
CA GLY A 107 0.27 13.24 1.54
C GLY A 107 1.43 13.02 0.60
N LEU A 108 2.63 13.32 1.09
CA LEU A 108 3.89 12.93 0.47
C LEU A 108 4.93 12.59 1.53
N GLU A 109 5.94 11.84 1.12
CA GLU A 109 7.09 11.57 1.98
C GLU A 109 8.00 12.80 2.06
N VAL A 110 8.27 13.22 3.30
CA VAL A 110 9.23 14.29 3.63
C VAL A 110 10.32 13.83 4.58
N TYR A 111 10.10 12.72 5.30
CA TYR A 111 11.06 12.14 6.23
C TYR A 111 11.78 10.95 5.59
N ARG A 112 13.09 10.92 5.78
CA ARG A 112 14.02 9.89 5.34
C ARG A 112 14.89 9.44 6.52
N SER A 113 15.71 8.43 6.30
CA SER A 113 16.67 7.93 7.31
C SER A 113 17.73 8.97 7.66
N ASP A 114 18.07 9.85 6.73
CA ASP A 114 19.00 10.97 6.89
C ASP A 114 18.35 12.29 7.34
N GLY A 115 17.04 12.28 7.61
CA GLY A 115 16.32 13.40 8.21
C GLY A 115 15.12 13.89 7.43
N LYS A 116 14.70 15.11 7.73
CA LYS A 116 13.52 15.76 7.14
C LYS A 116 13.94 16.72 6.03
N LEU A 117 13.33 16.61 4.85
CA LEU A 117 13.64 17.48 3.72
C LEU A 117 12.78 18.75 3.74
N VAL A 118 13.43 19.91 3.83
CA VAL A 118 12.77 21.22 3.91
C VAL A 118 11.93 21.51 2.67
N ALA A 119 12.49 21.36 1.46
CA ALA A 119 11.77 21.64 0.22
C ALA A 119 10.44 20.88 0.08
N TYR A 120 10.39 19.61 0.54
CA TYR A 120 9.16 18.81 0.51
C TYR A 120 8.22 19.13 1.67
N THR A 121 8.75 19.61 2.78
CA THR A 121 7.94 20.16 3.88
C THR A 121 7.16 21.38 3.41
N ASP A 122 7.83 22.31 2.73
CA ASP A 122 7.23 23.53 2.23
C ASP A 122 6.17 23.26 1.15
N LEU A 123 6.44 22.29 0.26
CA LEU A 123 5.44 21.83 -0.72
C LEU A 123 4.24 21.17 -0.02
N ALA A 124 4.48 20.36 1.01
CA ALA A 124 3.39 19.75 1.78
C ALA A 124 2.52 20.82 2.46
N ASP A 125 3.14 21.84 3.06
CA ASP A 125 2.43 22.96 3.68
C ASP A 125 1.64 23.78 2.65
N THR A 126 2.25 24.09 1.52
CA THR A 126 1.62 24.86 0.42
C THR A 126 0.33 24.20 -0.08
N TYR A 127 0.31 22.87 -0.19
CA TYR A 127 -0.83 22.12 -0.73
C TYR A 127 -1.69 21.45 0.34
N GLY A 128 -1.43 21.70 1.63
CA GLY A 128 -2.15 21.07 2.74
C GLY A 128 -2.09 19.54 2.67
N LEU A 129 -0.89 18.98 2.56
CA LEU A 129 -0.62 17.55 2.43
C LEU A 129 0.02 17.00 3.71
N LEU A 130 -0.29 15.75 4.03
CA LEU A 130 0.35 15.01 5.12
C LEU A 130 1.84 14.82 4.86
N LYS A 131 2.63 14.92 5.92
CA LYS A 131 4.10 14.83 5.92
C LYS A 131 4.54 13.49 6.47
N LEU A 132 4.70 12.49 5.60
CA LEU A 132 4.97 11.11 6.02
C LEU A 132 6.41 10.69 5.71
N GLY A 133 6.76 9.44 6.02
CA GLY A 133 8.05 8.86 5.67
C GLY A 133 8.08 7.36 5.92
N GLY A 134 8.96 6.69 5.18
CA GLY A 134 9.19 5.26 5.27
C GLY A 134 10.64 4.95 4.94
N SER A 135 11.14 3.80 5.40
CA SER A 135 12.55 3.43 5.19
C SER A 135 12.85 3.01 3.76
N ASP A 136 11.85 2.66 2.95
CA ASP A 136 12.05 2.08 1.61
C ASP A 136 13.02 0.89 1.64
N TYR A 137 12.85 0.03 2.65
CA TYR A 137 13.70 -1.15 2.88
C TYR A 137 13.32 -2.29 1.92
N HIS A 138 14.30 -2.89 1.24
CA HIS A 138 14.11 -3.99 0.29
C HIS A 138 14.95 -5.25 0.62
N GLY A 139 15.62 -5.30 1.78
CA GLY A 139 16.41 -6.46 2.22
C GLY A 139 17.49 -6.87 1.23
N ARG A 140 18.24 -5.89 0.71
CA ARG A 140 19.39 -6.08 -0.18
C ARG A 140 20.63 -6.60 0.55
N GLY A 141 20.75 -6.30 1.84
CA GLY A 141 21.95 -6.58 2.63
C GLY A 141 23.12 -5.65 2.27
N GLY A 142 24.02 -5.41 3.23
CA GLY A 142 25.20 -4.56 3.07
C GLY A 142 24.99 -3.08 3.42
N HIS A 143 26.07 -2.28 3.39
CA HIS A 143 26.16 -0.93 3.98
C HIS A 143 25.56 0.22 3.14
N GLY A 144 24.48 -0.01 2.39
CA GLY A 144 23.94 1.00 1.46
C GLY A 144 22.42 1.04 1.32
N GLU A 145 21.70 0.34 2.20
CA GLU A 145 20.24 0.33 2.25
C GLU A 145 19.78 0.92 3.59
N SER A 146 18.63 1.59 3.58
CA SER A 146 18.02 2.10 4.81
C SER A 146 17.42 0.95 5.61
N GLU A 147 17.82 0.81 6.88
CA GLU A 147 17.31 -0.24 7.76
C GLU A 147 15.80 -0.13 8.00
N LEU A 148 15.15 -1.27 8.28
CA LEU A 148 13.73 -1.30 8.63
C LEU A 148 13.45 -0.41 9.85
N GLY A 149 12.49 0.51 9.72
CA GLY A 149 12.12 1.42 10.81
C GLY A 149 13.16 2.52 11.10
N SER A 150 14.14 2.73 10.22
CA SER A 150 15.16 3.78 10.38
C SER A 150 14.61 5.21 10.30
N VAL A 151 13.41 5.41 9.71
CA VAL A 151 12.78 6.72 9.59
C VAL A 151 11.93 7.01 10.83
N LYS A 152 12.35 8.00 11.60
CA LYS A 152 11.64 8.43 12.82
C LYS A 152 10.64 9.53 12.46
N LEU A 153 9.38 9.33 12.84
CA LEU A 153 8.31 10.31 12.67
C LEU A 153 7.92 10.89 14.05
N PRO A 154 7.76 12.22 14.17
CA PRO A 154 7.16 12.81 15.37
C PRO A 154 5.74 12.28 15.61
N VAL A 155 5.34 12.11 16.87
CA VAL A 155 3.98 11.63 17.21
C VAL A 155 2.86 12.51 16.64
N LEU A 156 3.12 13.81 16.46
CA LEU A 156 2.18 14.73 15.83
C LEU A 156 1.86 14.34 14.38
N VAL A 157 2.83 13.80 13.63
CA VAL A 157 2.61 13.29 12.27
C VAL A 157 1.63 12.14 12.29
N LEU A 158 1.72 11.23 13.27
CA LEU A 158 0.76 10.15 13.43
C LEU A 158 -0.64 10.68 13.75
N ASN A 159 -0.74 11.68 14.63
CA ASN A 159 -2.02 12.30 14.95
C ASN A 159 -2.67 12.94 13.70
N ASP A 160 -1.91 13.73 12.94
CA ASP A 160 -2.43 14.37 11.72
C ASP A 160 -2.81 13.34 10.66
N PHE A 161 -2.03 12.26 10.51
CA PHE A 161 -2.40 11.14 9.67
C PHE A 161 -3.74 10.52 10.10
N LEU A 162 -3.93 10.24 11.39
CA LEU A 162 -5.16 9.64 11.91
C LEU A 162 -6.37 10.57 11.75
N LYS A 163 -6.24 11.88 11.91
CA LYS A 163 -7.33 12.84 11.66
C LYS A 163 -7.88 12.74 10.25
N VAL A 164 -7.01 12.51 9.26
CA VAL A 164 -7.42 12.33 7.85
C VAL A 164 -7.89 10.91 7.59
N ALA A 165 -7.18 9.92 8.12
CA ALA A 165 -7.40 8.51 7.79
C ALA A 165 -8.67 7.93 8.41
N ARG A 166 -8.99 8.31 9.65
CA ARG A 166 -10.09 7.70 10.42
C ARG A 166 -11.46 7.91 9.78
N PRO A 167 -11.84 9.12 9.34
CA PRO A 167 -13.11 9.31 8.61
C PRO A 167 -13.19 8.48 7.32
N ILE A 168 -12.10 8.38 6.56
CA ILE A 168 -12.03 7.59 5.31
C ILE A 168 -12.24 6.11 5.61
N TRP A 169 -11.55 5.57 6.61
CA TRP A 169 -11.70 4.17 7.00
C TRP A 169 -13.09 3.88 7.57
N CYS A 170 -13.66 4.78 8.37
CA CYS A 170 -15.03 4.63 8.87
C CYS A 170 -16.03 4.56 7.71
N GLY A 171 -15.90 5.46 6.72
CA GLY A 171 -16.72 5.43 5.50
C GLY A 171 -16.61 4.10 4.76
N ALA A 172 -15.39 3.62 4.52
CA ALA A 172 -15.16 2.35 3.83
C ALA A 172 -15.71 1.15 4.60
N ILE A 173 -15.55 1.11 5.92
CA ILE A 173 -16.13 0.06 6.78
C ILE A 173 -17.66 0.10 6.69
N LYS A 174 -18.26 1.29 6.71
CA LYS A 174 -19.70 1.47 6.55
C LYS A 174 -20.18 0.91 5.22
N GLU A 175 -19.55 1.27 4.10
CA GLU A 175 -19.92 0.78 2.77
C GLU A 175 -19.84 -0.75 2.67
N ILE A 176 -18.80 -1.36 3.25
CA ILE A 176 -18.66 -2.82 3.30
C ILE A 176 -19.82 -3.46 4.08
N LEU A 177 -20.19 -2.89 5.23
CA LEU A 177 -21.27 -3.43 6.05
C LEU A 177 -22.65 -3.20 5.45
N GLU A 178 -22.88 -2.06 4.81
CA GLU A 178 -24.12 -1.78 4.07
C GLU A 178 -24.27 -2.73 2.89
N SER A 179 -23.21 -2.94 2.10
CA SER A 179 -23.22 -3.91 1.00
C SER A 179 -23.54 -5.33 1.48
N TYR A 180 -23.04 -5.74 2.65
CA TYR A 180 -23.39 -7.03 3.24
C TYR A 180 -24.82 -7.08 3.80
N ALA A 181 -25.31 -5.99 4.39
CA ALA A 181 -26.68 -5.91 4.89
C ALA A 181 -27.71 -5.98 3.75
N ASP A 182 -27.40 -5.33 2.62
CA ASP A 182 -28.25 -5.30 1.44
C ASP A 182 -28.20 -6.64 0.67
N GLU A 183 -27.03 -7.29 0.61
CA GLU A 183 -26.84 -8.60 -0.01
C GLU A 183 -26.03 -9.56 0.89
N PRO A 184 -26.71 -10.31 1.77
CA PRO A 184 -26.05 -11.28 2.64
C PRO A 184 -25.56 -12.51 1.86
N SER A 185 -24.29 -12.50 1.45
CA SER A 185 -23.64 -13.60 0.73
C SER A 185 -22.31 -14.01 1.39
N ASP A 186 -21.87 -15.25 1.16
CA ASP A 186 -20.55 -15.73 1.63
C ASP A 186 -19.40 -14.90 1.06
N SER A 187 -19.57 -14.41 -0.18
CA SER A 187 -18.61 -13.50 -0.80
C SER A 187 -18.49 -12.20 0.01
N ASN A 188 -19.61 -11.54 0.30
CA ASN A 188 -19.64 -10.29 1.08
C ASN A 188 -19.18 -10.50 2.53
N LEU A 189 -19.56 -11.62 3.15
CA LEU A 189 -19.05 -12.01 4.46
C LEU A 189 -17.53 -12.27 4.43
N SER A 190 -16.99 -12.77 3.32
CA SER A 190 -15.55 -12.95 3.15
C SER A 190 -14.80 -11.61 3.17
N HIS A 191 -15.38 -10.54 2.62
CA HIS A 191 -14.81 -9.20 2.64
C HIS A 191 -14.69 -8.64 4.07
N ILE A 192 -15.71 -8.88 4.92
CA ILE A 192 -15.70 -8.52 6.35
C ILE A 192 -14.65 -9.34 7.11
N THR A 193 -14.64 -10.66 6.91
CA THR A 193 -13.81 -11.58 7.71
C THR A 193 -12.35 -11.66 7.28
N ARG A 194 -12.01 -11.15 6.09
CA ARG A 194 -10.67 -11.27 5.47
C ARG A 194 -9.54 -10.82 6.38
N TYR A 195 -9.76 -9.78 7.19
CA TYR A 195 -8.73 -9.15 8.03
C TYR A 195 -8.82 -9.51 9.52
N GLY A 196 -9.70 -10.46 9.91
CA GLY A 196 -9.95 -10.83 11.31
C GLY A 196 -9.89 -12.34 11.63
N ARG A 197 -9.96 -13.22 10.61
CA ARG A 197 -10.10 -14.70 10.79
C ARG A 197 -9.16 -15.31 11.83
N GLY A 198 -7.88 -14.93 11.83
CA GLY A 198 -6.89 -15.52 12.75
C GLY A 198 -7.09 -15.19 14.24
N LYS A 199 -7.72 -14.05 14.57
CA LYS A 199 -8.08 -13.68 15.95
C LYS A 199 -9.45 -14.23 16.34
N MET A 200 -10.40 -14.27 15.40
CA MET A 200 -11.76 -14.76 15.66
C MET A 200 -11.80 -16.29 15.89
N LEU A 201 -10.99 -17.07 15.15
CA LEU A 201 -10.88 -18.53 15.34
C LEU A 201 -10.32 -18.94 16.71
N LYS A 202 -9.61 -18.05 17.43
CA LYS A 202 -9.08 -18.35 18.78
C LYS A 202 -10.12 -18.19 19.88
N ARG A 203 -11.24 -17.52 19.62
CA ARG A 203 -12.33 -17.32 20.57
C ARG A 203 -13.49 -18.22 20.15
N ASN A 204 -13.66 -19.36 20.83
CA ASN A 204 -14.76 -20.30 20.63
C ASN A 204 -16.13 -19.67 20.97
N TYR A 205 -16.63 -18.76 20.13
CA TYR A 205 -17.99 -18.24 20.26
C TYR A 205 -18.95 -19.01 19.35
N PRO A 206 -20.15 -19.37 19.83
CA PRO A 206 -21.21 -19.88 18.98
C PRO A 206 -21.69 -18.74 18.08
N LEU A 207 -21.21 -18.75 16.83
CA LEU A 207 -21.54 -17.78 15.78
C LEU A 207 -22.97 -18.01 15.23
N ASN A 208 -23.97 -18.09 16.09
CA ASN A 208 -25.36 -18.36 15.69
C ASN A 208 -26.08 -17.11 15.11
N CYS A 209 -25.42 -15.97 14.97
CA CYS A 209 -26.00 -14.74 14.44
C CYS A 209 -24.93 -13.83 13.82
N GLY A 210 -25.21 -13.25 12.64
CA GLY A 210 -24.26 -12.34 11.96
C GLY A 210 -23.94 -11.07 12.72
N LYS A 211 -24.82 -10.67 13.64
CA LYS A 211 -24.58 -9.57 14.57
C LYS A 211 -23.34 -9.77 15.43
N GLY A 212 -23.13 -10.98 15.97
CA GLY A 212 -22.00 -11.26 16.86
C GLY A 212 -20.64 -11.18 16.17
N LEU A 213 -20.57 -11.63 14.91
CA LEU A 213 -19.36 -11.54 14.08
C LEU A 213 -19.03 -10.07 13.76
N VAL A 214 -20.03 -9.31 13.32
CA VAL A 214 -19.85 -7.91 12.93
C VAL A 214 -19.46 -7.05 14.13
N ASP A 215 -20.08 -7.25 15.30
CA ASP A 215 -19.74 -6.50 16.51
C ASP A 215 -18.28 -6.72 16.94
N GLU A 216 -17.76 -7.96 16.81
CA GLU A 216 -16.34 -8.24 17.09
C GLU A 216 -15.43 -7.60 16.04
N CYS A 217 -15.75 -7.68 14.75
CA CYS A 217 -15.00 -6.99 13.69
C CYS A 217 -14.94 -5.48 13.95
N LEU A 218 -16.08 -4.84 14.25
CA LEU A 218 -16.14 -3.43 14.56
C LEU A 218 -15.27 -3.07 15.78
N SER A 219 -15.25 -3.90 16.82
CA SER A 219 -14.40 -3.68 18.01
C SER A 219 -12.90 -3.69 17.72
N LEU A 220 -12.48 -4.35 16.63
CA LEU A 220 -11.09 -4.41 16.21
C LEU A 220 -10.70 -3.23 15.31
N TRP A 221 -11.66 -2.62 14.61
CA TRP A 221 -11.41 -1.61 13.59
C TRP A 221 -11.66 -0.18 14.05
N LEU A 222 -12.61 0.01 14.97
CA LEU A 222 -13.12 1.33 15.35
C LEU A 222 -12.87 1.61 16.84
N THR A 223 -12.76 2.90 17.21
CA THR A 223 -12.72 3.29 18.64
C THR A 223 -14.10 3.14 19.27
N ASN A 224 -14.19 3.32 20.58
CA ASN A 224 -15.46 3.34 21.28
C ASN A 224 -16.38 4.46 20.76
N GLU A 225 -15.84 5.66 20.54
CA GLU A 225 -16.64 6.80 20.06
C GLU A 225 -17.18 6.55 18.65
N GLU A 226 -16.35 6.07 17.73
CA GLU A 226 -16.76 5.81 16.34
C GLU A 226 -17.86 4.74 16.26
N ARG A 227 -17.75 3.68 17.07
CA ARG A 227 -18.74 2.59 17.10
C ARG A 227 -20.10 3.00 17.63
N GLN A 228 -20.18 4.10 18.38
CA GLN A 228 -21.41 4.65 18.96
C GLN A 228 -22.01 5.77 18.09
N SER A 229 -21.43 6.05 16.93
CA SER A 229 -22.04 6.97 15.97
C SER A 229 -23.41 6.45 15.51
N ALA A 230 -24.32 7.40 15.22
CA ALA A 230 -25.66 7.07 14.77
C ALA A 230 -25.65 6.21 13.48
N GLU A 231 -24.66 6.39 12.62
CA GLU A 231 -24.51 5.63 11.38
C GLU A 231 -24.19 4.16 11.65
N PHE A 232 -23.23 3.88 12.53
CA PHE A 232 -22.89 2.49 12.87
C PHE A 232 -23.98 1.81 13.69
N GLU A 233 -24.71 2.53 14.55
CA GLU A 233 -25.88 1.98 15.24
C GLU A 233 -27.01 1.60 14.27
N ALA A 234 -27.28 2.44 13.25
CA ALA A 234 -28.26 2.12 12.21
C ALA A 234 -27.87 0.86 11.41
N ILE A 235 -26.59 0.70 11.08
CA ILE A 235 -26.07 -0.48 10.38
C ILE A 235 -26.17 -1.73 11.24
N LYS A 236 -25.81 -1.67 12.53
CA LYS A 236 -25.98 -2.80 13.46
C LYS A 236 -27.44 -3.23 13.57
N LEU A 237 -28.37 -2.28 13.58
CA LEU A 237 -29.80 -2.58 13.60
C LEU A 237 -30.22 -3.34 12.33
N LYS A 238 -29.83 -2.86 11.13
CA LYS A 238 -30.09 -3.57 9.87
C LYS A 238 -29.54 -5.01 9.90
N LEU A 239 -28.31 -5.17 10.36
CA LEU A 239 -27.64 -6.47 10.42
C LEU A 239 -28.21 -7.44 11.47
N SER A 240 -28.92 -6.93 12.48
CA SER A 240 -29.58 -7.78 13.47
C SER A 240 -30.68 -8.67 12.89
N HIS A 241 -31.18 -8.33 11.69
CA HIS A 241 -32.19 -9.08 10.95
C HIS A 241 -31.58 -10.04 9.91
N VAL A 242 -30.25 -10.07 9.76
CA VAL A 242 -29.55 -10.91 8.77
C VAL A 242 -29.10 -12.22 9.41
N SER A 243 -29.63 -13.34 8.91
CA SER A 243 -29.20 -14.68 9.31
C SER A 243 -27.95 -15.11 8.52
N ILE A 244 -26.91 -15.57 9.23
CA ILE A 244 -25.76 -16.23 8.58
C ILE A 244 -26.09 -17.71 8.42
N ASN A 245 -26.22 -18.16 7.17
CA ASN A 245 -26.17 -19.61 6.90
C ASN A 245 -24.71 -20.03 7.05
N GLN A 246 -24.40 -20.77 8.13
CA GLN A 246 -23.13 -21.48 8.22
C GLN A 246 -23.20 -22.67 7.24
N GLY A 247 -22.63 -22.51 6.05
CA GLY A 247 -22.31 -23.61 5.15
C GLY A 247 -21.10 -24.41 5.64
#